data_AF-A0A8T3WGA4-F1
#
_entry.id   AF-A0A8T3WGA4-F1
#
_cell.length_a   1.000
_cell.length_b   1.000
_cell.length_c   1.000
_cell.angle_alpha   90.00
_cell.angle_beta   90.00
_cell.angle_gamma   90.00
#
_symmetry.space_group_name_H-M   'P 1'
#
loop_
_entity.id
_entity.type
_entity.pdbx_description
1 polymer ?
#
loop_
_entity_poly.entity_id
_entity_poly.type
_entity_poly.pdbx_seq_one_letter_code
_entity_poly.pdbx_strand_id
1 'polypeptide(L)'
;MVVSPKQLEERVKQKVSQEAEMLERKIDEMLERQIMARGSTNSSIWIDSEFSGVTPYTVQVVIEKYKTFGWDVKYHSDQRDGASYEFKVKHDFHDGGIYDR
;
A
#
# COMPACT_ATOMS: atom_id res chain seq x y z
N MET A 1 -35.40 -6.41 11.66
CA MET A 1 -34.12 -7.03 12.08
C MET A 1 -33.17 -5.92 12.46
N VAL A 2 -32.86 -5.78 13.74
CA VAL A 2 -31.94 -4.72 14.24
C VAL A 2 -30.56 -5.34 14.31
N VAL A 3 -29.64 -4.89 13.46
CA VAL A 3 -28.25 -5.33 13.49
C VAL A 3 -27.65 -4.83 14.81
N SER A 4 -27.15 -5.75 15.64
CA SER A 4 -26.51 -5.38 16.91
C SER A 4 -25.22 -4.61 16.63
N PRO A 5 -24.88 -3.57 17.43
CA PRO A 5 -23.68 -2.78 17.24
C PRO A 5 -22.39 -3.62 17.16
N LYS A 6 -22.30 -4.70 17.95
CA LYS A 6 -21.19 -5.68 17.87
C LYS A 6 -21.08 -6.37 16.50
N GLN A 7 -22.21 -6.75 15.89
CA GLN A 7 -22.20 -7.34 14.56
C GLN A 7 -21.89 -6.31 13.46
N LEU A 8 -22.26 -5.05 13.68
CA LEU A 8 -21.86 -3.97 12.78
C LEU A 8 -20.34 -3.74 12.86
N GLU A 9 -19.77 -3.72 14.06
CA GLU A 9 -18.33 -3.60 14.29
C GLU A 9 -17.55 -4.77 13.66
N GLU A 10 -17.99 -6.01 13.84
CA GLU A 10 -17.35 -7.17 13.21
C GLU A 10 -17.40 -7.12 11.68
N ARG A 11 -18.54 -6.73 11.10
CA ARG A 11 -18.67 -6.58 9.64
C ARG A 11 -17.82 -5.44 9.09
N VAL A 12 -17.69 -4.34 9.84
CA VAL A 12 -16.81 -3.22 9.47
C VAL A 12 -15.35 -3.66 9.54
N LYS A 13 -14.94 -4.35 10.60
CA LYS A 13 -13.57 -4.90 10.72
C LYS A 13 -13.25 -5.87 9.59
N GLN A 14 -14.16 -6.78 9.26
CA GLN A 14 -13.97 -7.72 8.15
C GLN A 14 -13.88 -7.00 6.80
N LYS A 15 -14.73 -5.99 6.56
CA LYS A 15 -14.63 -5.16 5.35
C LYS A 15 -13.29 -4.45 5.24
N VAL A 16 -12.89 -3.74 6.30
CA VAL A 16 -11.63 -3.01 6.35
C VAL A 16 -10.44 -3.95 6.15
N SER A 17 -10.47 -5.14 6.74
CA SER A 17 -9.42 -6.15 6.58
C SER A 17 -9.33 -6.67 5.13
N GLN A 18 -10.48 -6.95 4.50
CA GLN A 18 -10.51 -7.38 3.09
C GLN A 18 -10.05 -6.27 2.14
N GLU A 19 -10.46 -5.02 2.40
CA GLU A 19 -10.00 -3.86 1.66
C GLU A 19 -8.48 -3.66 1.82
N ALA A 20 -7.95 -3.87 3.02
CA ALA A 20 -6.52 -3.79 3.30
C ALA A 20 -5.72 -4.88 2.57
N GLU A 21 -6.18 -6.13 2.61
CA GLU A 21 -5.53 -7.25 1.91
C GLU A 21 -5.53 -7.05 0.39
N MET A 22 -6.65 -6.61 -0.19
CA MET A 22 -6.71 -6.30 -1.62
C MET A 22 -5.78 -5.14 -1.98
N LEU A 23 -5.75 -4.10 -1.15
CA LEU A 23 -4.86 -2.95 -1.32
C LEU A 23 -3.39 -3.37 -1.28
N GLU A 24 -3.00 -4.13 -0.26
CA GLU A 24 -1.65 -4.64 -0.08
C GLU A 24 -1.21 -5.48 -1.28
N ARG A 25 -2.04 -6.45 -1.68
CA ARG A 25 -1.73 -7.30 -2.83
C ARG A 25 -1.57 -6.50 -4.13
N LYS A 26 -2.36 -5.44 -4.31
CA LYS A 26 -2.27 -4.59 -5.50
C LYS A 26 -0.99 -3.75 -5.49
N ILE A 27 -0.62 -3.20 -4.33
CA ILE A 27 0.66 -2.50 -4.14
C ILE A 27 1.81 -3.46 -4.43
N ASP A 28 1.77 -4.67 -3.86
CA ASP A 28 2.80 -5.70 -4.07
C ASP A 28 2.97 -6.07 -5.54
N GLU A 29 1.87 -6.35 -6.26
CA GLU A 29 1.93 -6.66 -7.70
C GLU A 29 2.50 -5.48 -8.51
N MET A 30 2.19 -4.23 -8.14
CA MET A 30 2.75 -3.06 -8.80
C MET A 30 4.24 -2.88 -8.52
N LEU A 31 4.65 -3.05 -7.27
CA LEU A 31 6.05 -2.99 -6.86
C LEU A 31 6.83 -4.08 -7.60
N GLU A 32 6.33 -5.32 -7.61
CA GLU A 32 6.96 -6.43 -8.31
C GLU A 32 7.10 -6.14 -9.81
N ARG A 33 6.02 -5.69 -10.47
CA ARG A 33 6.08 -5.31 -11.89
C ARG A 33 7.07 -4.19 -12.17
N GLN A 34 7.11 -3.15 -11.33
CA GLN A 34 8.05 -2.04 -11.52
C GLN A 34 9.50 -2.46 -11.26
N ILE A 35 9.75 -3.26 -10.23
CA ILE A 35 11.07 -3.81 -9.91
C ILE A 35 11.55 -4.73 -11.04
N MET A 36 10.71 -5.65 -11.52
CA MET A 36 11.06 -6.56 -12.62
C MET A 36 11.24 -5.81 -13.94
N ALA A 37 10.40 -4.81 -14.24
CA ALA A 37 10.44 -4.10 -15.52
C ALA A 37 11.57 -3.06 -15.61
N ARG A 38 11.91 -2.39 -14.50
CA ARG A 38 12.90 -1.28 -14.48
C ARG A 38 14.19 -1.62 -13.73
N GLY A 39 14.26 -2.74 -13.02
CA GLY A 39 15.37 -3.03 -12.10
C GLY A 39 15.53 -1.96 -11.02
N SER A 40 14.48 -1.18 -10.74
CA SER A 40 14.52 -0.03 -9.86
C SER A 40 13.72 -0.31 -8.59
N THR A 41 14.35 -0.09 -7.44
CA THR A 41 13.73 -0.18 -6.11
C THR A 41 12.87 1.03 -5.75
N ASN A 42 12.67 1.94 -6.71
CA ASN A 42 11.81 3.11 -6.59
C ASN A 42 10.56 2.90 -7.45
N SER A 43 9.38 3.00 -6.84
CA SER A 43 8.11 2.83 -7.51
C SER A 43 7.10 3.89 -7.05
N SER A 44 6.42 4.51 -7.99
CA SER A 44 5.39 5.52 -7.70
C SER A 44 4.03 4.95 -8.03
N ILE A 45 3.13 4.92 -7.04
CA ILE A 45 1.79 4.35 -7.15
C ILE A 45 0.76 5.46 -6.98
N TRP A 46 -0.15 5.58 -7.93
CA TRP A 46 -1.15 6.64 -8.00
C TRP A 46 -2.43 6.23 -7.30
N ILE A 47 -2.87 6.99 -6.29
CA ILE A 47 -4.01 6.59 -5.44
C ILE A 47 -5.34 6.92 -6.07
N ASP A 48 -5.41 8.05 -6.76
CA ASP A 48 -6.64 8.53 -7.37
C ASP A 48 -7.23 7.53 -8.38
N SER A 49 -6.36 6.90 -9.18
CA SER A 49 -6.75 5.90 -10.17
C SER A 49 -6.80 4.48 -9.59
N GLU A 50 -5.82 4.08 -8.78
CA GLU A 50 -5.69 2.68 -8.36
C GLU A 50 -6.51 2.30 -7.13
N PHE A 51 -6.91 3.28 -6.32
CA PHE A 51 -7.54 3.07 -5.01
C PHE A 51 -8.85 3.83 -4.83
N SER A 52 -9.54 4.19 -5.92
CA SER A 52 -10.81 4.96 -5.98
C SER A 52 -12.02 4.36 -5.22
N GLY A 53 -11.82 3.28 -4.45
CA GLY A 53 -12.83 2.64 -3.61
C GLY A 53 -12.35 2.23 -2.22
N VAL A 54 -11.11 2.55 -1.85
CA VAL A 54 -10.51 2.17 -0.56
C VAL A 54 -10.59 3.35 0.40
N THR A 55 -11.01 3.10 1.64
CA THR A 55 -11.06 4.17 2.64
C THR A 55 -9.64 4.71 2.95
N PRO A 56 -9.49 6.03 3.20
CA PRO A 56 -8.18 6.63 3.49
C PRO A 56 -7.51 6.02 4.74
N TYR A 57 -8.32 5.51 5.68
CA TYR A 57 -7.82 4.79 6.86
C TYR A 57 -7.12 3.48 6.46
N THR A 58 -7.75 2.66 5.61
CA THR A 58 -7.15 1.42 5.10
C THR A 58 -5.84 1.70 4.37
N VAL A 59 -5.80 2.78 3.57
CA VAL A 59 -4.57 3.23 2.92
C VAL A 59 -3.48 3.51 3.94
N GLN A 60 -3.76 4.31 4.97
CA GLN A 60 -2.78 4.61 6.02
C GLN A 60 -2.24 3.35 6.70
N VAL A 61 -3.11 2.40 7.09
CA VAL A 61 -2.70 1.15 7.75
C VAL A 61 -1.71 0.37 6.88
N VAL A 62 -1.99 0.23 5.58
CA VAL A 62 -1.10 -0.48 4.66
C VAL A 62 0.21 0.29 4.47
N ILE A 63 0.17 1.62 4.31
CA ILE A 63 1.38 2.44 4.21
C ILE A 63 2.27 2.32 5.45
N GLU A 64 1.71 2.36 6.65
CA GLU A 64 2.46 2.19 7.90
C GLU A 64 3.10 0.80 8.00
N LYS A 65 2.39 -0.23 7.53
CA LYS A 65 2.93 -1.59 7.42
C LYS A 65 4.15 -1.64 6.50
N TYR A 66 4.08 -1.07 5.28
CA TYR A 66 5.24 -0.96 4.38
C TYR A 66 6.41 -0.17 5.01
N LYS A 67 6.12 0.93 5.71
CA LYS A 67 7.15 1.67 6.47
C LYS A 67 7.86 0.81 7.51
N THR A 68 7.11 -0.07 8.18
CA THR A 68 7.63 -1.02 9.16
C THR A 68 8.49 -2.11 8.49
N PHE A 69 8.14 -2.52 7.27
CA PHE A 69 8.94 -3.44 6.45
C PHE A 69 10.21 -2.82 5.86
N GLY A 70 10.53 -1.56 6.18
CA GLY A 70 11.74 -0.91 5.68
C GLY A 70 11.57 -0.16 4.36
N TRP A 71 10.32 0.09 3.93
CA TRP A 71 10.06 0.99 2.82
C TRP A 71 10.00 2.44 3.29
N ASP A 72 10.61 3.34 2.54
CA ASP A 72 10.38 4.77 2.63
C ASP A 72 9.19 5.13 1.73
N VAL A 73 8.07 5.49 2.35
CA VAL A 73 6.85 5.86 1.63
C VAL A 73 6.58 7.34 1.79
N LYS A 74 6.57 8.08 0.68
CA LYS A 74 6.31 9.51 0.61
C LYS A 74 4.99 9.79 -0.06
N TYR A 75 4.18 10.64 0.57
CA TYR A 75 2.96 11.13 -0.03
C TYR A 75 3.26 12.32 -0.93
N HIS A 76 2.80 12.26 -2.18
CA HIS A 76 2.82 13.35 -3.13
C HIS A 76 1.37 13.69 -3.49
N SER A 77 1.00 14.95 -3.32
CA SER A 77 -0.28 15.46 -3.79
C SER A 77 0.03 16.64 -4.70
N ASP A 78 -0.27 16.48 -5.98
CA ASP A 78 -0.21 17.59 -6.91
C ASP A 78 -1.63 17.96 -7.36
N GLN A 79 -1.88 19.27 -7.50
CA GLN A 79 -3.20 19.77 -7.84
C GLN A 79 -3.60 19.46 -9.30
N ARG A 80 -2.63 19.11 -10.16
CA ARG A 80 -2.85 18.67 -11.55
C ARG A 80 -2.83 17.15 -11.71
N ASP A 81 -1.93 16.48 -10.99
CA ASP A 81 -1.64 15.05 -11.18
C ASP A 81 -2.35 14.14 -10.15
N GLY A 82 -2.98 14.73 -9.13
CA GLY A 82 -3.71 14.01 -8.10
C GLY A 82 -2.81 13.52 -6.96
N ALA A 83 -3.35 12.60 -6.16
CA ALA A 83 -2.67 12.02 -5.01
C ALA A 83 -1.92 10.74 -5.41
N SER A 84 -0.63 10.66 -5.09
CA SER A 84 0.23 9.49 -5.30
C SER A 84 1.12 9.23 -4.09
N TYR A 85 1.56 7.99 -3.95
CA TYR A 85 2.51 7.57 -2.94
C TYR A 85 3.72 6.98 -3.64
N GLU A 86 4.89 7.50 -3.29
CA GLU A 86 6.16 7.02 -3.76
C GLU A 86 6.72 6.04 -2.74
N PHE A 87 6.94 4.80 -3.16
CA PHE A 87 7.55 3.75 -2.38
C PHE A 87 9.00 3.58 -2.82
N LYS A 88 9.92 3.68 -1.86
CA LYS A 88 11.35 3.45 -2.07
C LYS A 88 11.83 2.44 -1.06
N VAL A 89 12.60 1.45 -1.47
CA VAL A 89 13.28 0.59 -0.49
C VAL A 89 14.31 1.45 0.25
N LYS A 90 14.32 1.43 1.60
CA LYS A 90 15.39 2.10 2.34
C LYS A 90 16.71 1.45 1.96
N HIS A 91 17.60 2.24 1.36
CA HIS A 91 18.93 1.85 0.89
C HIS A 91 19.91 1.48 2.02
N ASP A 92 19.41 1.30 3.25
CA ASP A 92 20.18 0.89 4.43
C ASP A 92 20.20 -0.64 4.65
N PHE A 93 19.59 -1.41 3.74
CA PHE A 93 20.08 -2.77 3.52
C PHE A 93 21.41 -2.66 2.79
N HIS A 94 22.49 -2.51 3.57
CA HIS A 94 23.86 -2.70 3.12
C HIS A 94 23.92 -3.86 2.12
N ASP A 95 24.47 -3.58 0.94
CA ASP A 95 25.44 -4.43 0.23
C ASP A 95 25.36 -5.93 0.56
N GLY A 96 24.75 -6.73 -0.32
CA GLY A 96 25.00 -8.18 -0.36
C GLY A 96 23.85 -9.14 -0.06
N GLY A 97 22.59 -8.79 -0.33
CA GLY A 97 21.45 -9.70 -0.19
C GLY A 97 20.68 -9.90 -1.50
N ILE A 98 21.27 -10.65 -2.43
CA ILE A 98 20.53 -11.23 -3.56
C ILE A 98 19.31 -11.97 -3.01
N TYR A 99 18.16 -11.83 -3.68
CA TYR A 99 17.01 -12.71 -3.57
C TYR A 99 17.47 -14.18 -3.46
N ASP A 100 17.48 -14.76 -2.25
CA ASP A 100 17.64 -16.21 -2.09
C ASP A 100 16.26 -16.83 -1.83
N ARG A 101 15.67 -17.21 -2.97
CA ARG A 101 14.85 -18.40 -3.25
C ARG A 101 13.56 -18.69 -2.46
#